data_AF-A0A3M2B9H8-F1
#
_entry.id   AF-A0A3M2B9H8-F1
#
_cell.length_a   1.000
_cell.length_b   1.000
_cell.length_c   1.000
_cell.angle_alpha   90.00
_cell.angle_beta   90.00
_cell.angle_gamma   90.00
#
_symmetry.space_group_name_H-M   'P 1'
#
loop_
_entity.id
_entity.type
_entity.pdbx_description
1 polymer ?
#
loop_
_entity_poly.entity_id
_entity_poly.type
_entity_poly.pdbx_seq_one_letter_code
_entity_poly.pdbx_strand_id
1 'polypeptide(L)'
;MMIARNVNVYEARSKGKSYHALLRRPWLINAINTCGEWLHHVGLSYVELNEEILCDRACAETGLHDFGDDAFREPLRILLRAYRTEAKLTFIGKLGAWHDTLRLLKNRLLLIEDRKRYPAIAKQEIRKPIFIVGLPRTGSTLLHNLFAQDPANRVPWTWEVMFPSPPPGQTRVEEDPRIAQTDTLLRRFDSLAPTFKTIHPMQANWPTECVGILSHTFASSQFQSTYHIPSYQQWWLSENARAAYEFHYRFLQHLQWGVPGER
;
A
#
# COMPACT_ATOMS: atom_id res chain seq x y z
N MET A 1 -5.40 -8.08 -9.32
CA MET A 1 -5.96 -8.38 -10.66
C MET A 1 -7.27 -7.62 -10.93
N MET A 2 -7.25 -6.29 -11.10
CA MET A 2 -8.40 -5.58 -11.72
C MET A 2 -8.08 -4.20 -12.33
N ILE A 3 -6.80 -3.90 -12.64
CA ILE A 3 -6.35 -2.58 -13.15
C ILE A 3 -5.49 -2.71 -14.43
N ALA A 4 -5.69 -3.78 -15.21
CA ALA A 4 -5.09 -3.92 -16.53
C ALA A 4 -6.19 -4.09 -17.58
N ARG A 5 -5.97 -3.55 -18.79
CA ARG A 5 -6.80 -3.86 -19.96
C ARG A 5 -6.58 -5.34 -20.33
N ASN A 6 -7.62 -6.16 -20.15
CA ASN A 6 -7.80 -7.55 -20.63
C ASN A 6 -6.54 -8.42 -20.70
N VAL A 7 -6.35 -9.29 -19.71
CA VAL A 7 -5.50 -10.48 -19.85
C VAL A 7 -6.43 -11.69 -19.92
N ASN A 8 -6.41 -12.39 -21.06
CA ASN A 8 -7.09 -13.67 -21.25
C ASN A 8 -6.57 -14.69 -20.23
N VAL A 9 -7.44 -15.17 -19.35
CA VAL A 9 -7.12 -16.26 -18.41
C VAL A 9 -7.62 -17.57 -19.03
N TYR A 10 -6.72 -18.55 -19.05
CA TYR A 10 -6.89 -19.91 -19.56
C TYR A 10 -8.23 -20.56 -19.14
N GLU A 11 -8.83 -21.29 -20.08
CA GLU A 11 -10.05 -22.09 -19.93
C GLU A 11 -9.91 -23.17 -18.85
N ALA A 12 -10.73 -23.07 -17.81
CA ALA A 12 -11.08 -24.21 -16.96
C ALA A 12 -12.60 -24.40 -17.01
N ARG A 13 -13.04 -25.38 -17.81
CA ARG A 13 -14.43 -25.85 -17.85
C ARG A 13 -14.77 -26.62 -16.58
N SER A 14 -15.64 -26.08 -15.72
CA SER A 14 -16.69 -26.87 -15.05
C SER A 14 -17.62 -26.00 -14.18
N LYS A 15 -18.93 -26.14 -14.43
CA LYS A 15 -20.11 -25.77 -13.63
C LYS A 15 -20.51 -24.28 -13.56
N GLY A 16 -21.27 -23.86 -14.58
CA GLY A 16 -22.67 -23.45 -14.37
C GLY A 16 -22.98 -22.07 -13.76
N LYS A 17 -22.01 -21.18 -13.56
CA LYS A 17 -22.26 -19.73 -13.44
C LYS A 17 -21.27 -19.01 -14.34
N SER A 18 -21.78 -18.24 -15.30
CA SER A 18 -20.95 -17.45 -16.21
C SER A 18 -20.11 -16.46 -15.39
N TYR A 19 -18.80 -16.70 -15.27
CA TYR A 19 -17.84 -15.80 -14.64
C TYR A 19 -17.85 -14.39 -15.27
N HIS A 20 -18.42 -14.23 -16.46
CA HIS A 20 -18.60 -12.92 -17.11
C HIS A 20 -19.53 -11.97 -16.35
N ALA A 21 -20.48 -12.47 -15.55
CA ALA A 21 -21.38 -11.62 -14.78
C ALA A 21 -20.68 -10.98 -13.56
N LEU A 22 -19.63 -11.61 -13.03
CA LEU A 22 -18.89 -11.16 -11.85
C LEU A 22 -17.82 -10.10 -12.17
N LEU A 23 -17.56 -9.82 -13.45
CA LEU A 23 -16.52 -8.89 -13.89
C LEU A 23 -17.07 -7.63 -14.55
N ARG A 24 -18.39 -7.39 -14.48
CA ARG A 24 -18.98 -6.15 -15.00
C ARG A 24 -18.54 -4.95 -14.16
N ARG A 25 -17.53 -4.23 -14.66
CA ARG A 25 -17.17 -2.90 -14.15
C ARG A 25 -18.42 -2.01 -14.17
N PRO A 26 -18.76 -1.33 -13.07
CA PRO A 26 -19.87 -0.37 -13.05
C PRO A 26 -19.76 0.58 -14.24
N TRP A 27 -20.86 0.85 -14.93
CA TRP A 27 -20.90 1.70 -16.14
C TRP A 27 -20.23 3.08 -15.91
N LEU A 28 -20.32 3.58 -14.68
CA LEU A 28 -19.69 4.82 -14.23
C LEU A 28 -18.16 4.78 -14.30
N ILE A 29 -17.54 3.64 -14.00
CA ILE A 29 -16.08 3.44 -14.13
C ILE A 29 -15.66 3.49 -15.59
N ASN A 30 -16.47 2.93 -16.49
CA ASN A 30 -16.21 2.99 -17.92
C ASN A 30 -16.32 4.44 -18.43
N ALA A 31 -17.36 5.17 -18.01
CA ALA A 31 -17.53 6.58 -18.37
C ALA A 31 -16.36 7.46 -17.87
N ILE A 32 -15.91 7.27 -16.61
CA ILE A 32 -14.75 7.97 -16.04
C ILE A 32 -13.48 7.64 -16.82
N ASN A 33 -13.26 6.36 -17.17
CA ASN A 33 -12.08 5.98 -17.96
C ASN A 33 -12.11 6.64 -19.35
N THR A 34 -13.25 6.66 -20.04
CA THR A 34 -13.39 7.29 -21.36
C THR A 34 -13.16 8.81 -21.28
N CYS A 35 -13.73 9.49 -20.29
CA CYS A 35 -13.51 10.92 -20.09
C CYS A 35 -12.05 11.24 -19.72
N GLY A 36 -11.44 10.41 -18.88
CA GLY A 36 -10.04 10.58 -18.49
C GLY A 36 -9.05 10.32 -19.63
N GLU A 37 -9.33 9.34 -20.49
CA GLU A 37 -8.57 9.12 -21.73
C GLU A 37 -8.69 10.30 -22.67
N TRP A 38 -9.89 10.87 -22.83
CA TRP A 38 -10.09 12.09 -23.59
C TRP A 38 -9.30 13.28 -23.00
N LEU A 39 -9.36 13.50 -21.68
CA LEU A 39 -8.58 14.55 -20.99
C LEU A 39 -7.07 14.39 -21.18
N HIS A 40 -6.56 13.16 -21.16
CA HIS A 40 -5.16 12.87 -21.46
C HIS A 40 -4.81 13.19 -22.92
N HIS A 41 -5.68 12.83 -23.87
CA HIS A 41 -5.48 13.11 -25.29
C HIS A 41 -5.47 14.61 -25.61
N VAL A 42 -6.20 15.44 -24.86
CA VAL A 42 -6.19 16.91 -25.01
C VAL A 42 -5.11 17.61 -24.17
N GLY A 43 -4.16 16.86 -23.59
CA GLY A 43 -3.01 17.41 -22.87
C GLY A 43 -3.28 17.86 -21.42
N LEU A 44 -4.47 17.61 -20.89
CA LEU A 44 -4.88 17.99 -19.53
C LEU A 44 -4.66 16.83 -18.53
N SER A 45 -3.45 16.26 -18.49
CA SER A 45 -3.14 15.17 -17.56
C SER A 45 -2.44 15.68 -16.30
N TYR A 46 -3.19 15.81 -15.20
CA TYR A 46 -2.67 16.13 -13.87
C TYR A 46 -1.94 14.96 -13.17
N VAL A 47 -1.80 13.82 -13.84
CA VAL A 47 -1.44 12.53 -13.23
C VAL A 47 -0.22 11.98 -13.94
N GLU A 48 0.96 12.50 -13.59
CA GLU A 48 2.23 12.03 -14.14
C GLU A 48 2.92 11.07 -13.16
N LEU A 49 3.23 9.87 -13.64
CA LEU A 49 3.96 8.85 -12.88
C LEU A 49 5.47 9.08 -13.05
N ASN A 50 5.97 10.19 -12.53
CA ASN A 50 7.37 10.63 -12.61
C ASN A 50 7.92 10.84 -11.19
N GLU A 51 9.15 10.42 -10.94
CA GLU A 51 9.77 10.51 -9.60
C GLU A 51 9.84 11.96 -9.12
N GLU A 52 10.37 12.87 -9.94
CA GLU A 52 10.61 14.27 -9.57
C GLU A 52 9.29 14.96 -9.21
N ILE A 53 8.30 14.87 -10.10
CA ILE A 53 6.97 15.45 -9.91
C ILE A 53 6.29 14.91 -8.65
N LEU A 54 6.38 13.60 -8.40
CA LEU A 54 5.76 12.98 -7.23
C LEU A 54 6.47 13.36 -5.93
N CYS A 55 7.81 13.42 -5.94
CA CYS A 55 8.60 13.87 -4.79
C CYS A 55 8.33 15.34 -4.48
N ASP A 56 8.34 16.22 -5.48
CA ASP A 56 8.04 17.65 -5.33
C ASP A 56 6.62 17.86 -4.82
N ARG A 57 5.66 17.09 -5.33
CA ARG A 57 4.28 17.14 -4.84
C ARG A 57 4.17 16.66 -3.40
N ALA A 58 4.88 15.60 -3.03
CA ALA A 58 4.92 15.12 -1.64
C ALA A 58 5.49 16.20 -0.71
N CYS A 59 6.57 16.86 -1.11
CA CYS A 59 7.17 17.97 -0.39
C CYS A 59 6.18 19.14 -0.24
N ALA A 60 5.56 19.57 -1.34
CA ALA A 60 4.59 20.67 -1.34
C ALA A 60 3.37 20.39 -0.45
N GLU A 61 2.86 19.16 -0.42
CA GLU A 61 1.69 18.78 0.40
C GLU A 61 2.00 18.56 1.88
N THR A 62 3.26 18.34 2.24
CA THR A 62 3.68 18.08 3.63
C THR A 62 4.44 19.25 4.25
N GLY A 63 5.04 20.12 3.43
CA GLY A 63 5.99 21.14 3.87
C GLY A 63 7.35 20.58 4.29
N LEU A 64 7.64 19.30 3.99
CA LEU A 64 8.86 18.60 4.38
C LEU A 64 9.71 18.26 3.15
N HIS A 65 11.02 18.19 3.31
CA HIS A 65 11.95 17.96 2.19
C HIS A 65 12.93 16.80 2.40
N ASP A 66 12.95 16.21 3.60
CA ASP A 66 13.91 15.16 3.96
C ASP A 66 13.28 13.77 3.87
N PHE A 67 13.62 13.04 2.80
CA PHE A 67 13.20 11.65 2.60
C PHE A 67 14.08 10.63 3.34
N GLY A 68 15.09 11.06 4.09
CA GLY A 68 16.08 10.20 4.72
C GLY A 68 17.06 9.62 3.70
N ASP A 69 17.37 8.33 3.83
CA ASP A 69 18.25 7.65 2.88
C ASP A 69 17.65 7.56 1.46
N ASP A 70 18.51 7.49 0.44
CA ASP A 70 18.12 7.40 -0.97
C ASP A 70 17.78 5.95 -1.41
N ALA A 71 17.78 4.98 -0.50
CA ALA A 71 17.59 3.56 -0.86
C ALA A 71 16.22 3.26 -1.50
N PHE A 72 15.24 4.16 -1.34
CA PHE A 72 13.91 4.04 -1.96
C PHE A 72 13.89 4.47 -3.44
N ARG A 73 14.86 5.27 -3.90
CA ARG A 73 14.80 5.92 -5.22
C ARG A 73 14.93 4.95 -6.38
N GLU A 74 15.84 3.97 -6.28
CA GLU A 74 15.99 2.94 -7.33
C GLU A 74 14.72 2.07 -7.44
N PRO A 75 14.22 1.45 -6.35
CA PRO A 75 12.95 0.72 -6.35
C PRO A 75 11.78 1.54 -6.93
N LEU A 76 11.68 2.82 -6.55
CA LEU A 76 10.68 3.75 -7.08
C LEU A 76 10.80 3.93 -8.59
N ARG A 77 12.01 4.20 -9.11
CA ARG A 77 12.24 4.38 -10.56
C ARG A 77 11.88 3.13 -11.35
N ILE A 78 12.22 1.95 -10.85
CA ILE A 78 11.89 0.66 -11.48
C ILE A 78 10.37 0.48 -11.50
N LEU A 79 9.69 0.72 -10.38
CA LEU A 79 8.24 0.62 -10.28
C LEU A 79 7.51 1.59 -11.22
N LEU A 80 7.92 2.86 -11.22
CA LEU A 80 7.32 3.89 -12.09
C LEU A 80 7.55 3.58 -13.58
N ARG A 81 8.74 3.07 -13.94
CA ARG A 81 8.99 2.59 -15.31
C ARG A 81 8.02 1.47 -15.67
N ALA A 82 7.87 0.46 -14.81
CA ALA A 82 6.98 -0.66 -15.04
C ALA A 82 5.51 -0.22 -15.19
N TYR A 83 5.04 0.73 -14.37
CA TYR A 83 3.72 1.32 -14.54
C TYR A 83 3.51 1.97 -15.91
N ARG A 84 4.52 2.68 -16.42
CA ARG A 84 4.45 3.38 -17.70
C ARG A 84 4.55 2.45 -18.91
N THR A 85 5.35 1.39 -18.83
CA THR A 85 5.71 0.59 -20.02
C THR A 85 4.93 -0.72 -20.16
N GLU A 86 4.49 -1.34 -19.06
CA GLU A 86 3.96 -2.71 -19.11
C GLU A 86 2.62 -2.91 -18.36
N ALA A 87 2.30 -2.07 -17.38
CA ALA A 87 1.11 -2.24 -16.55
C ALA A 87 -0.24 -2.08 -17.27
N LYS A 88 -0.26 -1.45 -18.47
CA LYS A 88 -1.48 -1.19 -19.27
C LYS A 88 -2.61 -0.58 -18.43
N LEU A 89 -2.25 0.42 -17.62
CA LEU A 89 -3.18 1.08 -16.69
C LEU A 89 -4.30 1.79 -17.46
N THR A 90 -5.53 1.64 -16.97
CA THR A 90 -6.63 2.54 -17.35
C THR A 90 -6.42 3.90 -16.67
N PHE A 91 -7.21 4.92 -17.01
CA PHE A 91 -7.14 6.21 -16.33
C PHE A 91 -7.31 6.10 -14.81
N ILE A 92 -8.33 5.37 -14.34
CA ILE A 92 -8.53 5.10 -12.90
C ILE A 92 -7.34 4.34 -12.31
N GLY A 93 -6.74 3.44 -13.09
CA GLY A 93 -5.53 2.73 -12.67
C GLY A 93 -4.31 3.63 -12.49
N LYS A 94 -4.12 4.56 -13.42
CA LYS A 94 -3.06 5.58 -13.34
C LYS A 94 -3.27 6.48 -12.13
N LEU A 95 -4.52 6.91 -11.87
CA LEU A 95 -4.90 7.67 -10.69
C LEU A 95 -4.62 6.90 -9.39
N GLY A 96 -4.98 5.63 -9.34
CA GLY A 96 -4.71 4.76 -8.18
C GLY A 96 -3.22 4.62 -7.91
N ALA A 97 -2.43 4.30 -8.94
CA ALA A 97 -0.97 4.19 -8.83
C ALA A 97 -0.31 5.51 -8.40
N TRP A 98 -0.78 6.64 -8.96
CA TRP A 98 -0.29 7.97 -8.62
C TRP A 98 -0.58 8.33 -7.17
N HIS A 99 -1.83 8.16 -6.72
CA HIS A 99 -2.23 8.50 -5.35
C HIS A 99 -1.53 7.61 -4.32
N ASP A 100 -1.39 6.31 -4.61
CA ASP A 100 -0.69 5.37 -3.73
C ASP A 100 0.79 5.70 -3.61
N THR A 101 1.46 5.97 -4.74
CA THR A 101 2.88 6.37 -4.76
C THR A 101 3.09 7.69 -4.00
N LEU A 102 2.24 8.69 -4.25
CA LEU A 102 2.30 9.97 -3.54
C LEU A 102 2.08 9.79 -2.03
N ARG A 103 1.11 8.97 -1.62
CA ARG A 103 0.87 8.66 -0.20
C ARG A 103 2.10 8.03 0.45
N LEU A 104 2.74 7.06 -0.20
CA LEU A 104 3.95 6.40 0.32
C LEU A 104 5.12 7.38 0.46
N LEU A 105 5.31 8.29 -0.50
CA LEU A 105 6.33 9.35 -0.42
C LEU A 105 6.05 10.34 0.73
N LYS A 106 4.80 10.78 0.90
CA LYS A 106 4.39 11.63 2.02
C LYS A 106 4.61 10.94 3.36
N ASN A 107 4.22 9.67 3.47
CA ASN A 107 4.46 8.88 4.67
C ASN A 107 5.95 8.78 5.00
N ARG A 108 6.82 8.63 3.98
CA ARG A 108 8.26 8.62 4.18
C ARG A 108 8.77 9.93 4.78
N LEU A 109 8.37 11.08 4.22
CA LEU A 109 8.71 12.41 4.77
C LEU A 109 8.26 12.54 6.23
N LEU A 110 7.01 12.16 6.51
CA LEU A 110 6.42 12.26 7.85
C LEU A 110 7.10 11.34 8.86
N LEU A 111 7.46 10.10 8.48
CA LEU A 111 8.20 9.17 9.33
C LEU A 111 9.59 9.70 9.71
N ILE A 112 10.29 10.32 8.75
CA ILE A 112 11.60 10.92 9.01
C ILE A 112 11.45 12.11 9.98
N GLU A 113 10.46 12.96 9.75
CA GLU A 113 10.17 14.10 10.63
C GLU A 113 9.77 13.66 12.04
N ASP A 114 8.90 12.65 12.17
CA ASP A 114 8.50 12.11 13.46
C ASP A 114 9.69 11.54 14.23
N ARG A 115 10.65 10.90 13.57
CA ARG A 115 11.87 10.40 14.24
C ARG A 115 12.80 11.53 14.70
N LYS A 116 12.81 12.68 14.00
CA LYS A 116 13.53 13.88 14.46
C LYS A 116 12.84 14.52 15.66
N ARG A 117 11.51 14.66 15.58
CA ARG A 117 10.69 15.27 16.63
C ARG A 117 10.63 14.41 17.89
N TYR A 118 10.64 13.09 17.74
CA TYR A 118 10.54 12.12 18.83
C TYR A 118 11.70 11.10 18.77
N PRO A 119 12.94 11.47 19.17
CA PRO A 119 14.10 10.58 19.11
C PRO A 119 13.96 9.28 19.93
N ALA A 120 13.03 9.26 20.90
CA ALA A 120 12.70 8.06 21.68
C ALA A 120 12.09 6.91 20.84
N ILE A 121 11.56 7.20 19.64
CA ILE A 121 11.14 6.18 18.67
C ILE A 121 12.35 5.30 18.28
N ALA A 122 13.51 5.91 18.00
CA ALA A 122 14.69 5.16 17.58
C ALA A 122 15.28 4.26 18.67
N LYS A 123 14.91 4.50 19.94
CA LYS A 123 15.35 3.72 21.10
C LYS A 123 14.42 2.54 21.42
N GLN A 124 13.30 2.39 20.71
CA GLN A 124 12.41 1.25 20.91
C GLN A 124 13.12 -0.05 20.52
N GLU A 125 13.03 -1.07 21.37
CA GLU A 125 13.55 -2.40 21.06
C GLU A 125 12.40 -3.32 20.66
N ILE A 126 12.53 -3.99 19.52
CA ILE A 126 11.61 -5.05 19.09
C ILE A 126 12.18 -6.38 19.58
N ARG A 127 11.58 -6.95 20.64
CA ARG A 127 12.10 -8.15 21.32
C ARG A 127 11.27 -9.38 20.94
N LYS A 128 11.92 -10.41 20.40
CA LYS A 128 11.30 -11.72 20.07
C LYS A 128 10.02 -11.60 19.21
N PRO A 129 10.02 -10.85 18.09
CA PRO A 129 8.84 -10.72 17.25
C PRO A 129 8.41 -12.06 16.64
N ILE A 130 7.11 -12.26 16.53
CA ILE A 130 6.51 -13.43 15.86
C ILE A 130 6.24 -13.07 14.39
N PHE A 131 6.80 -13.85 13.46
CA PHE A 131 6.53 -13.72 12.04
C PHE A 131 5.65 -14.86 11.54
N ILE A 132 4.53 -14.53 10.90
CA ILE A 132 3.68 -15.47 10.18
C ILE A 132 4.08 -15.42 8.71
N VAL A 133 4.61 -16.53 8.19
CA VAL A 133 5.05 -16.64 6.79
C VAL A 133 4.36 -17.85 6.15
N GLY A 134 3.90 -17.68 4.92
CA GLY A 134 3.22 -18.74 4.18
C GLY A 134 2.79 -18.27 2.79
N LEU A 135 2.32 -19.21 1.98
CA LEU A 135 1.72 -18.88 0.69
C LEU A 135 0.36 -18.21 0.89
N PRO A 136 -0.10 -17.39 -0.07
CA PRO A 136 -1.46 -16.90 -0.06
C PRO A 136 -2.46 -18.05 0.07
N ARG A 137 -3.53 -17.84 0.85
CA ARG A 137 -4.66 -18.78 1.02
C ARG A 137 -4.36 -20.04 1.86
N THR A 138 -3.34 -20.01 2.72
CA THR A 138 -3.04 -21.11 3.68
C THR A 138 -3.50 -20.83 5.11
N GLY A 139 -4.41 -19.86 5.32
CA GLY A 139 -4.94 -19.53 6.65
C GLY A 139 -4.11 -18.54 7.47
N SER A 140 -3.07 -17.92 6.90
CA SER A 140 -2.24 -16.90 7.57
C SER A 140 -3.07 -15.74 8.13
N THR A 141 -4.10 -15.28 7.42
CA THR A 141 -5.02 -14.23 7.88
C THR A 141 -5.79 -14.64 9.13
N LEU A 142 -6.28 -15.89 9.20
CA LEU A 142 -6.97 -16.40 10.40
C LEU A 142 -6.00 -16.44 11.58
N LEU A 143 -4.80 -16.98 11.37
CA LEU A 143 -3.77 -17.06 12.41
C LEU A 143 -3.36 -15.67 12.91
N HIS A 144 -3.17 -14.70 12.00
CA HIS A 144 -2.81 -13.33 12.36
C HIS A 144 -3.90 -12.66 13.20
N ASN A 145 -5.18 -12.84 12.84
CA ASN A 145 -6.30 -12.33 13.63
C ASN A 145 -6.40 -12.99 15.01
N LEU A 146 -6.05 -14.27 15.13
CA LEU A 146 -6.03 -14.99 16.41
C LEU A 146 -4.94 -14.42 17.34
N PHE A 147 -3.72 -14.20 16.84
CA PHE A 147 -2.65 -13.57 17.61
C PHE A 147 -3.00 -12.13 18.03
N ALA A 148 -3.74 -11.41 17.19
CA ALA A 148 -4.21 -10.06 17.49
C ALA A 148 -5.26 -9.98 18.62
N GLN A 149 -5.83 -11.11 19.06
CA GLN A 149 -6.76 -11.13 20.20
C GLN A 149 -6.06 -11.10 21.56
N ASP A 150 -4.78 -11.46 21.63
CA ASP A 150 -4.01 -11.41 22.89
C ASP A 150 -3.55 -9.96 23.12
N PRO A 151 -4.01 -9.28 24.19
CA PRO A 151 -3.62 -7.90 24.48
C PRO A 151 -2.12 -7.72 24.76
N ALA A 152 -1.40 -8.81 25.06
CA ALA A 152 0.06 -8.78 25.19
C ALA A 152 0.77 -8.60 23.83
N ASN A 153 0.11 -8.94 22.72
CA ASN A 153 0.69 -8.82 21.38
C ASN A 153 0.33 -7.47 20.75
N ARG A 154 1.32 -6.87 20.09
CA ARG A 154 1.12 -5.71 19.23
C ARG A 154 1.17 -6.12 17.77
N VAL A 155 0.08 -5.87 17.04
CA VAL A 155 0.00 -6.10 15.59
C VAL A 155 -0.13 -4.78 14.84
N PRO A 156 0.46 -4.62 13.64
CA PRO A 156 0.23 -3.44 12.81
C PRO A 156 -1.23 -3.38 12.35
N TRP A 157 -1.92 -2.27 12.62
CA TRP A 157 -3.27 -2.05 12.13
C TRP A 157 -3.24 -1.42 10.73
N THR A 158 -4.26 -1.71 9.91
CA THR A 158 -4.33 -1.19 8.54
C THR A 158 -4.24 0.34 8.48
N TRP A 159 -4.93 1.05 9.37
CA TRP A 159 -4.88 2.51 9.42
C TRP A 159 -3.50 3.07 9.77
N GLU A 160 -2.75 2.40 10.66
CA GLU A 160 -1.40 2.79 11.05
C GLU A 160 -0.39 2.59 9.92
N VAL A 161 -0.55 1.50 9.16
CA VAL A 161 0.31 1.24 8.01
C VAL A 161 -0.03 2.17 6.84
N MET A 162 -1.31 2.50 6.64
CA MET A 162 -1.73 3.44 5.60
C MET A 162 -1.31 4.88 5.90
N PHE A 163 -1.38 5.29 7.17
CA PHE A 163 -1.08 6.64 7.65
C PHE A 163 -0.29 6.56 8.98
N PRO A 164 1.04 6.39 8.95
CA PRO A 164 1.83 6.16 10.16
C PRO A 164 2.04 7.38 11.04
N SER A 165 1.84 8.58 10.51
CA SER A 165 2.03 9.84 11.23
C SER A 165 0.69 10.50 11.56
N PRO A 166 0.52 11.10 12.77
CA PRO A 166 1.49 11.17 13.87
C PRO A 166 1.78 9.79 14.50
N PRO A 167 2.90 9.57 15.19
CA PRO A 167 3.19 8.27 15.79
C PRO A 167 2.10 7.91 16.82
N PRO A 168 1.74 6.62 16.98
CA PRO A 168 0.59 6.22 17.81
C PRO A 168 0.61 6.77 19.24
N GLY A 169 1.78 6.90 19.87
CA GLY A 169 1.92 7.52 21.20
C GLY A 169 1.49 8.99 21.33
N GLN A 170 1.11 9.67 20.25
CA GLN A 170 0.55 11.02 20.28
C GLN A 170 -0.99 11.06 20.39
N THR A 171 -1.68 9.97 20.08
CA THR A 171 -3.14 9.97 19.96
C THR A 171 -3.73 8.79 20.71
N ARG A 172 -4.88 8.99 21.35
CA ARG A 172 -5.67 7.88 21.88
C ARG A 172 -6.29 7.13 20.71
N VAL A 173 -6.18 5.80 20.70
CA VAL A 173 -6.58 4.97 19.55
C VAL A 173 -8.05 5.21 19.18
N GLU A 174 -8.93 5.38 20.17
CA GLU A 174 -10.37 5.55 19.97
C GLU A 174 -10.74 6.89 19.31
N GLU A 175 -9.85 7.87 19.40
CA GLU A 175 -10.03 9.23 18.92
C GLU A 175 -9.20 9.51 17.65
N ASP A 176 -8.49 8.50 17.12
CA ASP A 176 -7.56 8.71 16.01
C ASP A 176 -8.31 8.94 14.68
N PRO A 177 -8.19 10.14 14.07
CA PRO A 177 -8.94 10.48 12.86
C PRO A 177 -8.52 9.63 11.65
N ARG A 178 -7.34 8.99 11.69
CA ARG A 178 -6.83 8.15 10.62
C ARG A 178 -7.64 6.88 10.44
N ILE A 179 -8.35 6.41 11.47
CA ILE A 179 -9.26 5.27 11.37
C ILE A 179 -10.40 5.61 10.40
N ALA A 180 -11.11 6.71 10.65
CA ALA A 180 -12.21 7.15 9.80
C ALA A 180 -11.76 7.53 8.37
N GLN A 181 -10.57 8.14 8.25
CA GLN A 181 -9.93 8.41 6.96
C GLN A 181 -9.67 7.12 6.18
N THR A 182 -9.10 6.11 6.83
CA THR A 182 -8.80 4.80 6.23
C THR A 182 -10.07 4.09 5.81
N ASP A 183 -11.10 4.05 6.66
CA ASP A 183 -12.38 3.43 6.33
C ASP A 183 -13.04 4.10 5.11
N THR A 184 -12.95 5.42 5.01
CA THR A 184 -13.47 6.16 3.84
C THR A 184 -12.76 5.73 2.56
N LEU A 185 -11.45 5.56 2.59
CA LEU A 185 -10.67 5.12 1.42
C LEU A 185 -10.97 3.67 1.06
N LEU A 186 -11.07 2.78 2.04
CA LEU A 186 -11.42 1.37 1.81
C LEU A 186 -12.83 1.24 1.22
N ARG A 187 -13.82 2.02 1.69
CA ARG A 187 -15.17 2.03 1.09
C ARG A 187 -15.19 2.55 -0.34
N ARG A 188 -14.37 3.56 -0.66
CA ARG A 188 -14.22 4.05 -2.04
C ARG A 188 -13.54 3.01 -2.93
N PHE A 189 -12.56 2.29 -2.41
CA PHE A 189 -11.93 1.21 -3.14
C PHE A 189 -12.91 0.04 -3.38
N ASP A 190 -13.69 -0.34 -2.38
CA ASP A 190 -14.75 -1.35 -2.49
C ASP A 190 -15.76 -1.00 -3.58
N SER A 191 -16.13 0.28 -3.76
CA SER A 191 -17.07 0.67 -4.82
C SER A 191 -16.45 0.59 -6.23
N LEU A 192 -15.13 0.78 -6.34
CA LEU A 192 -14.38 0.66 -7.60
C LEU A 192 -14.05 -0.79 -7.96
N ALA A 193 -13.85 -1.65 -6.95
CA ALA A 193 -13.46 -3.05 -7.10
C ALA A 193 -14.30 -3.96 -6.17
N PRO A 194 -15.64 -4.05 -6.36
CA PRO A 194 -16.53 -4.73 -5.42
C PRO A 194 -16.25 -6.22 -5.25
N THR A 195 -15.70 -6.87 -6.27
CA THR A 195 -15.30 -8.28 -6.21
C THR A 195 -13.98 -8.51 -5.48
N PHE A 196 -13.16 -7.48 -5.28
CA PHE A 196 -11.92 -7.64 -4.51
C PHE A 196 -12.21 -7.91 -3.04
N LYS A 197 -13.20 -7.21 -2.47
CA LYS A 197 -13.61 -7.36 -1.07
C LYS A 197 -13.99 -8.79 -0.70
N THR A 198 -14.56 -9.55 -1.65
CA THR A 198 -14.96 -10.95 -1.40
C THR A 198 -13.75 -11.89 -1.32
N ILE A 199 -12.61 -11.50 -1.89
CA ILE A 199 -11.37 -12.28 -1.92
C ILE A 199 -10.45 -11.85 -0.77
N HIS A 200 -10.38 -10.55 -0.49
CA HIS A 200 -9.46 -9.95 0.47
C HIS A 200 -10.18 -8.84 1.28
N PRO A 201 -10.95 -9.21 2.32
CA PRO A 201 -11.61 -8.23 3.18
C PRO A 201 -10.58 -7.41 3.96
N MET A 202 -10.79 -6.11 4.02
CA MET A 202 -9.95 -5.16 4.77
C MET A 202 -10.83 -4.23 5.59
N GLN A 203 -10.36 -3.83 6.77
CA GLN A 203 -10.95 -2.78 7.60
C GLN A 203 -9.85 -1.95 8.23
N ALA A 204 -10.12 -0.69 8.57
CA ALA A 204 -9.11 0.20 9.15
C ALA A 204 -8.45 -0.42 10.39
N ASN A 205 -9.25 -0.95 11.30
CA ASN A 205 -8.85 -1.54 12.58
C ASN A 205 -8.59 -3.06 12.50
N TRP A 206 -8.23 -3.60 11.33
CA TRP A 206 -7.82 -4.99 11.18
C TRP A 206 -6.30 -5.15 11.07
N PRO A 207 -5.74 -6.26 11.56
CA PRO A 207 -4.31 -6.53 11.43
C PRO A 207 -3.92 -6.59 9.95
N THR A 208 -2.78 -6.00 9.60
CA THR A 208 -2.34 -5.88 8.20
C THR A 208 -0.99 -6.50 7.96
N GLU A 209 -0.76 -6.93 6.73
CA GLU A 209 0.44 -7.67 6.34
C GLU A 209 1.66 -6.75 6.17
N CYS A 210 2.85 -7.31 6.39
CA CYS A 210 4.12 -6.59 6.29
C CYS A 210 4.37 -5.98 4.89
N VAL A 211 3.73 -6.51 3.84
CA VAL A 211 3.81 -5.98 2.47
C VAL A 211 3.34 -4.53 2.38
N GLY A 212 2.41 -4.10 3.25
CA GLY A 212 1.98 -2.71 3.35
C GLY A 212 3.08 -1.80 3.94
N ILE A 213 3.81 -2.28 4.95
CA ILE A 213 4.96 -1.57 5.52
C ILE A 213 6.08 -1.48 4.48
N LEU A 214 6.45 -2.60 3.87
CA LEU A 214 7.51 -2.69 2.85
C LEU A 214 7.19 -1.84 1.60
N SER A 215 5.93 -1.54 1.32
CA SER A 215 5.57 -0.66 0.20
C SER A 215 6.18 0.75 0.33
N HIS A 216 6.50 1.21 1.55
CA HIS A 216 7.17 2.51 1.79
C HIS A 216 8.63 2.55 1.32
N THR A 217 9.23 1.40 0.98
CA THR A 217 10.55 1.32 0.34
C THR A 217 10.44 1.12 -1.17
N PHE A 218 9.21 1.03 -1.70
CA PHE A 218 8.90 0.65 -3.07
C PHE A 218 9.45 -0.73 -3.49
N ALA A 219 9.85 -1.57 -2.52
CA ALA A 219 10.32 -2.93 -2.70
C ALA A 219 9.36 -3.93 -1.99
N SER A 220 8.19 -4.15 -2.59
CA SER A 220 7.13 -4.97 -2.00
C SER A 220 6.38 -5.82 -3.03
N SER A 221 6.03 -7.04 -2.66
CA SER A 221 5.16 -7.91 -3.46
C SER A 221 3.74 -7.36 -3.60
N GLN A 222 3.35 -6.34 -2.82
CA GLN A 222 2.08 -5.63 -2.95
C GLN A 222 1.86 -5.11 -4.37
N PHE A 223 2.91 -4.58 -5.02
CA PHE A 223 2.76 -3.95 -6.33
C PHE A 223 2.51 -4.99 -7.44
N GLN A 224 3.24 -6.11 -7.47
CA GLN A 224 3.01 -7.19 -8.43
C GLN A 224 1.65 -7.89 -8.24
N SER A 225 1.13 -7.91 -7.01
CA SER A 225 -0.20 -8.47 -6.71
C SER A 225 -1.33 -7.56 -7.24
N THR A 226 -1.03 -6.27 -7.33
CA THR A 226 -1.98 -5.23 -7.74
C THR A 226 -1.97 -5.00 -9.26
N TYR A 227 -0.77 -4.88 -9.84
CA TYR A 227 -0.52 -4.47 -11.22
C TYR A 227 0.22 -5.55 -12.02
N HIS A 228 0.03 -5.56 -13.34
CA HIS A 228 0.79 -6.45 -14.22
C HIS A 228 2.15 -5.83 -14.57
N ILE A 229 3.15 -6.05 -13.73
CA ILE A 229 4.48 -5.43 -13.83
C ILE A 229 5.61 -6.50 -13.80
N PRO A 230 5.73 -7.33 -14.85
CA PRO A 230 6.66 -8.46 -14.87
C PRO A 230 8.13 -8.06 -14.69
N SER A 231 8.57 -6.91 -15.20
CA SER A 231 9.96 -6.46 -15.02
C SER A 231 10.26 -6.10 -13.57
N TYR A 232 9.33 -5.41 -12.89
CA TYR A 232 9.42 -5.12 -11.46
C TYR A 232 9.42 -6.40 -10.63
N GLN A 233 8.54 -7.35 -10.96
CA GLN A 233 8.47 -8.63 -10.26
C GLN A 233 9.80 -9.39 -10.34
N GLN A 234 10.41 -9.46 -11.53
CA GLN A 234 11.70 -10.12 -11.73
C GLN A 234 12.80 -9.44 -10.92
N TRP A 235 12.88 -8.11 -10.96
CA TRP A 235 13.81 -7.34 -10.15
C TRP A 235 13.60 -7.62 -8.65
N TRP A 236 12.36 -7.53 -8.16
CA TRP A 236 12.03 -7.74 -6.75
C TRP A 236 12.41 -9.14 -6.25
N LEU A 237 12.29 -10.17 -7.10
CA LEU A 237 12.73 -11.54 -6.78
C LEU A 237 14.26 -11.69 -6.68
N SER A 238 15.02 -10.79 -7.31
CA SER A 238 16.49 -10.79 -7.29
C SER A 238 17.09 -9.81 -6.27
N GLU A 239 16.28 -8.89 -5.74
CA GLU A 239 16.73 -7.80 -4.88
C GLU A 239 17.14 -8.28 -3.48
N ASN A 240 18.12 -7.61 -2.87
CA ASN A 240 18.49 -7.86 -1.49
C ASN A 240 17.50 -7.18 -0.54
N ALA A 241 16.69 -7.98 0.16
CA ALA A 241 15.65 -7.47 1.05
C ALA A 241 16.18 -6.74 2.31
N ARG A 242 17.49 -6.70 2.56
CA ARG A 242 18.07 -6.14 3.80
C ARG A 242 17.61 -4.71 4.07
N ALA A 243 17.75 -3.79 3.12
CA ALA A 243 17.37 -2.39 3.31
C ALA A 243 15.87 -2.24 3.59
N ALA A 244 15.04 -3.07 2.94
CA ALA A 244 13.60 -3.08 3.16
C ALA A 244 13.23 -3.56 4.57
N TYR A 245 13.91 -4.59 5.08
CA TYR A 245 13.70 -5.09 6.44
C TYR A 245 14.31 -4.19 7.53
N GLU A 246 15.40 -3.47 7.25
CA GLU A 246 15.91 -2.42 8.14
C GLU A 246 14.91 -1.27 8.26
N PHE A 247 14.29 -0.85 7.15
CA PHE A 247 13.16 0.09 7.18
C PHE A 247 11.97 -0.48 7.97
N HIS A 248 11.61 -1.75 7.72
CA HIS A 248 10.52 -2.42 8.44
C HIS A 248 10.75 -2.41 9.95
N TYR A 249 11.97 -2.72 10.42
CA TYR A 249 12.32 -2.63 11.83
C TYR A 249 12.11 -1.21 12.38
N ARG A 250 12.58 -0.17 11.68
CA ARG A 250 12.36 1.23 12.06
C ARG A 250 10.89 1.62 12.07
N PHE A 251 10.07 1.04 11.21
CA PHE A 251 8.62 1.23 11.19
C PHE A 251 7.95 0.56 12.39
N LEU A 252 8.37 -0.65 12.78
CA LEU A 252 7.86 -1.30 14.00
C LEU A 252 8.21 -0.49 15.26
N GLN A 253 9.43 0.06 15.33
CA GLN A 253 9.80 0.99 16.40
C GLN A 253 8.83 2.19 16.48
N HIS A 254 8.45 2.73 15.31
CA HIS A 254 7.49 3.83 15.20
C HIS A 254 6.11 3.45 15.72
N LEU A 255 5.62 2.26 15.35
CA LEU A 255 4.32 1.75 15.83
C LEU A 255 4.30 1.42 17.32
N GLN A 256 5.43 0.97 17.87
CA GLN A 256 5.55 0.60 19.29
C GLN A 256 5.56 1.81 20.22
N TRP A 257 6.02 2.96 19.74
CA TRP A 257 6.23 4.12 20.58
C TRP A 257 4.91 4.66 21.17
N GLY A 258 4.83 4.65 22.50
CA GLY A 258 3.66 5.06 23.30
C GLY A 258 2.52 4.03 23.39
N VAL A 259 2.58 2.95 22.61
CA VAL A 259 1.61 1.83 22.62
C VAL A 259 2.34 0.47 22.50
N PRO A 260 3.24 0.14 23.44
CA PRO A 260 4.06 -1.05 23.33
C PRO A 260 3.23 -2.33 23.51
N GLY A 261 3.61 -3.39 22.80
CA GLY A 261 3.24 -4.75 23.18
C GLY A 261 4.12 -5.25 24.33
N GLU A 262 3.67 -6.27 25.04
CA GLU A 262 4.50 -6.99 26.00
C GLU A 262 5.44 -7.99 25.31
N ARG A 263 5.10 -8.39 24.07
CA ARG A 263 5.81 -9.36 23.23
C ARG A 263 5.94 -8.87 21.79
#